data_AF-A0A832T9L9-F1
#
_entry.id   AF-A0A832T9L9-F1
#
_cell.length_a   1.000
_cell.length_b   1.000
_cell.length_c   1.000
_cell.angle_alpha   90.00
_cell.angle_beta   90.00
_cell.angle_gamma   90.00
#
_symmetry.space_group_name_H-M   'P 1'
#
loop_
_entity.id
_entity.type
_entity.pdbx_description
1 polymer ?
#
loop_
_entity_poly.entity_id
_entity_poly.type
_entity_poly.pdbx_seq_one_letter_code
_entity_poly.pdbx_strand_id
1 'polypeptide(L)'
;MPTITEDPDVDILMNGNLLKVLIDLRGRNLKSENLIVKADKQGVYIFDKESNNVIKVIKLPTFVDPTSVSFSEKFGTYIITLKKT
;
A
#
# COMPACT_ATOMS: atom_id res chain seq x y z
N MET A 1 -15.33 22.94 -0.11
CA MET A 1 -14.83 22.55 -1.45
C MET A 1 -14.34 21.12 -1.35
N PRO A 2 -14.69 20.20 -2.25
CA PRO A 2 -14.06 18.88 -2.23
C PRO A 2 -12.61 19.09 -2.67
N THR A 3 -11.68 18.95 -1.73
CA THR A 3 -10.26 18.84 -2.05
C THR A 3 -10.12 17.63 -2.96
N ILE A 4 -9.65 17.84 -4.18
CA ILE A 4 -9.23 16.76 -5.07
C ILE A 4 -8.16 16.01 -4.27
N THR A 5 -8.52 14.87 -3.69
CA THR A 5 -7.55 14.00 -3.05
C THR A 5 -6.67 13.48 -4.18
N GLU A 6 -5.49 14.09 -4.33
CA GLU A 6 -4.49 13.66 -5.31
C GLU A 6 -4.27 12.15 -5.19
N ASP A 7 -3.85 11.48 -6.25
CA ASP A 7 -3.50 10.07 -6.16
C ASP A 7 -2.19 9.93 -5.37
N PRO A 8 -2.08 9.13 -4.30
CA PRO A 8 -0.87 9.13 -3.47
C PRO A 8 0.34 8.59 -4.23
N ASP A 9 1.50 9.19 -3.95
CA ASP A 9 2.78 8.80 -4.50
C ASP A 9 3.21 7.42 -4.00
N VAL A 10 3.75 6.62 -4.91
CA VAL A 10 4.16 5.23 -4.65
C VAL A 10 5.54 4.97 -5.22
N ASP A 11 6.43 4.47 -4.38
CA ASP A 11 7.71 3.91 -4.80
C ASP A 11 7.72 2.39 -4.62
N ILE A 12 8.23 1.68 -5.63
CA ILE A 12 8.41 0.21 -5.57
C ILE A 12 9.90 -0.11 -5.60
N LEU A 13 10.38 -0.68 -4.50
CA LEU A 13 11.76 -1.11 -4.34
C LEU A 13 11.84 -2.63 -4.40
N MET A 14 12.78 -3.13 -5.20
CA MET A 14 13.03 -4.56 -5.34
C MET A 14 14.42 -4.87 -4.80
N ASN A 15 14.52 -5.77 -3.81
CA ASN A 15 15.81 -6.20 -3.26
C ASN A 15 15.80 -7.71 -3.00
N GLY A 16 16.61 -8.45 -3.75
CA GLY A 16 16.66 -9.91 -3.69
C GLY A 16 15.26 -10.52 -3.87
N ASN A 17 14.86 -11.36 -2.91
CA ASN A 17 13.55 -12.02 -2.89
C ASN A 17 12.41 -11.16 -2.30
N LEU A 18 12.66 -9.88 -1.99
CA LEU A 18 11.68 -9.00 -1.40
C LEU A 18 11.30 -7.87 -2.37
N LEU A 19 10.03 -7.51 -2.31
CA LEU A 19 9.47 -6.31 -2.90
C LEU A 19 8.92 -5.44 -1.77
N LYS A 20 9.26 -4.16 -1.80
CA LYS A 20 8.74 -3.16 -0.87
C LYS A 20 7.99 -2.09 -1.66
N VAL A 21 6.79 -1.78 -1.21
CA VAL A 21 5.99 -0.66 -1.70
C VAL A 21 5.98 0.39 -0.59
N LEU A 22 6.37 1.61 -0.93
CA LEU A 22 6.33 2.77 -0.06
C LEU A 22 5.24 3.68 -0.58
N ILE A 23 4.32 4.09 0.28
CA ILE A 23 3.24 5.01 -0.08
C ILE A 23 3.13 6.14 0.94
N ASP A 24 3.11 7.37 0.45
CA ASP A 24 2.90 8.55 1.29
C ASP A 24 1.41 8.87 1.38
N LEU A 25 0.86 8.76 2.59
CA LEU A 25 -0.54 9.08 2.87
C LEU A 25 -0.69 10.26 3.84
N ARG A 26 0.37 11.05 4.05
CA ARG A 26 0.31 12.24 4.90
C ARG A 26 -0.73 13.24 4.39
N GLY A 27 -1.36 13.97 5.32
CA GLY A 27 -2.37 14.97 5.00
C GLY A 27 -3.76 14.42 4.64
N ARG A 28 -3.96 13.10 4.59
CA ARG A 28 -5.25 12.48 4.21
C ARG A 28 -6.21 12.17 5.35
N ASN A 29 -5.85 12.53 6.59
CA ASN A 29 -6.62 12.24 7.80
C ASN A 29 -7.04 10.75 7.93
N LEU A 30 -6.14 9.83 7.53
CA LEU A 30 -6.33 8.39 7.65
C LEU A 30 -5.70 7.88 8.94
N LYS A 31 -6.32 6.90 9.58
CA LYS A 31 -5.78 6.21 10.75
C LYS A 31 -5.20 4.86 10.34
N SER A 32 -3.96 4.60 10.73
CA SER A 32 -3.25 3.37 10.37
C SER A 32 -4.01 2.10 10.78
N GLU A 33 -4.68 2.12 11.95
CA GLU A 33 -5.50 0.99 12.41
C GLU A 33 -6.73 0.70 11.54
N ASN A 34 -7.15 1.66 10.71
CA ASN A 34 -8.29 1.52 9.82
C ASN A 34 -7.91 1.05 8.41
N LEU A 35 -6.61 1.01 8.12
CA LEU A 35 -6.11 0.57 6.82
C LEU A 35 -6.04 -0.96 6.75
N ILE A 36 -6.55 -1.49 5.65
CA ILE A 36 -6.45 -2.89 5.28
C ILE A 36 -5.63 -2.99 4.00
N VAL A 37 -4.59 -3.82 4.05
CA VAL A 37 -3.78 -4.15 2.86
C VAL A 37 -4.08 -5.57 2.44
N LYS A 38 -4.46 -5.73 1.18
CA LYS A 38 -4.61 -7.03 0.52
C LYS A 38 -3.69 -7.10 -0.69
N ALA A 39 -3.30 -8.30 -1.08
CA ALA A 39 -2.52 -8.53 -2.27
C ALA A 39 -3.10 -9.69 -3.08
N ASP A 40 -2.81 -9.69 -4.38
CA ASP A 40 -2.88 -10.87 -5.24
C ASP A 40 -1.50 -11.11 -5.89
N LYS A 41 -1.44 -11.95 -6.93
CA LYS A 41 -0.17 -12.30 -7.59
C LYS A 41 0.54 -11.10 -8.22
N GLN A 42 -0.14 -10.03 -8.60
CA GLN A 42 0.43 -8.87 -9.30
C GLN A 42 -0.07 -7.50 -8.80
N GLY A 43 -0.87 -7.47 -7.74
CA GLY A 43 -1.50 -6.24 -7.24
C GLY A 43 -1.43 -6.13 -5.73
N VAL A 44 -1.32 -4.89 -5.26
CA VAL A 44 -1.54 -4.51 -3.86
C VAL A 44 -2.69 -3.52 -3.80
N TYR A 45 -3.58 -3.73 -2.84
CA TYR A 45 -4.81 -2.99 -2.67
C TYR A 45 -4.87 -2.46 -1.24
N ILE A 46 -5.05 -1.16 -1.10
CA ILE A 46 -5.11 -0.47 0.18
C ILE A 46 -6.51 0.12 0.34
N PHE A 47 -7.17 -0.24 1.44
CA PHE A 47 -8.54 0.16 1.74
C PHE A 47 -8.62 0.82 3.10
N ASP A 48 -9.43 1.85 3.22
CA ASP A 48 -9.87 2.36 4.53
C ASP A 48 -11.19 1.69 4.90
N LYS A 49 -11.18 0.95 6.02
CA LYS A 49 -12.37 0.25 6.51
C LYS A 49 -13.41 1.19 7.11
N GLU A 50 -13.02 2.38 7.57
CA GLU A 50 -13.92 3.34 8.21
C GLU A 50 -14.82 4.01 7.16
N SER A 51 -14.20 4.53 6.09
CA SER A 51 -14.95 5.16 5.00
C SER A 51 -15.39 4.20 3.88
N ASN A 52 -15.02 2.92 3.97
CA ASN A 52 -15.27 1.89 2.95
C ASN A 52 -14.75 2.29 1.56
N ASN A 53 -13.60 2.99 1.52
CA ASN A 53 -13.01 3.52 0.29
C ASN A 53 -11.72 2.81 -0.08
N VAL A 54 -11.49 2.66 -1.37
CA VAL A 54 -10.20 2.25 -1.92
C VAL A 54 -9.27 3.47 -1.90
N ILE A 55 -8.16 3.37 -1.19
CA ILE A 55 -7.15 4.43 -1.15
C ILE A 55 -6.25 4.35 -2.37
N LYS A 56 -5.77 3.14 -2.71
CA LYS A 56 -4.85 2.92 -3.81
C LYS A 56 -4.88 1.48 -4.29
N VAL A 57 -4.74 1.32 -5.60
CA VAL A 57 -4.43 0.05 -6.27
C VAL A 57 -3.07 0.18 -6.93
N ILE A 58 -2.17 -0.74 -6.64
CA ILE A 58 -0.76 -0.68 -7.04
C ILE A 58 -0.46 -1.94 -7.85
N LYS A 59 -0.15 -1.75 -9.13
CA LYS A 59 0.31 -2.85 -10.00
C LYS A 59 1.78 -3.13 -9.73
N LEU A 60 2.10 -4.39 -9.48
CA LEU A 60 3.45 -4.84 -9.18
C LEU A 60 4.21 -5.20 -10.47
N PRO A 61 5.52 -4.94 -10.53
CA PRO A 61 6.36 -5.27 -11.69
C PRO A 61 6.76 -6.74 -11.74
N THR A 62 6.45 -7.54 -10.72
CA THR A 62 6.80 -8.96 -10.60
C THR A 62 5.72 -9.71 -9.85
N PHE A 63 5.70 -11.03 -10.00
CA PHE A 63 4.86 -11.90 -9.20
C PHE A 63 5.32 -11.93 -7.74
N VAL A 64 4.34 -11.99 -6.82
CA VAL A 64 4.56 -12.07 -5.38
C VAL A 64 3.69 -13.16 -4.75
N ASP A 65 4.12 -13.65 -3.59
CA ASP A 65 3.29 -14.47 -2.71
C ASP A 65 2.30 -13.57 -1.95
N PRO A 66 0.99 -13.64 -2.23
CA PRO A 66 0.02 -12.74 -1.60
C PRO A 66 -0.12 -12.94 -0.09
N THR A 67 0.23 -14.14 0.40
CA THR A 67 0.15 -14.47 1.84
C THR A 67 1.30 -13.88 2.64
N SER A 68 2.34 -13.39 1.96
CA SER A 68 3.53 -12.82 2.58
C SER A 68 3.42 -11.33 2.92
N VAL A 69 2.25 -10.71 2.73
CA VAL A 69 2.02 -9.29 3.02
C VAL A 69 2.40 -8.98 4.46
N SER A 70 3.29 -8.00 4.62
CA SER A 70 3.60 -7.35 5.89
C SER A 70 3.43 -5.86 5.73
N PHE A 71 2.77 -5.22 6.70
CA PHE A 71 2.39 -3.82 6.65
C PHE A 71 2.87 -3.11 7.91
N SER A 72 3.51 -1.96 7.73
CA SER A 72 3.89 -1.08 8.83
C SER A 72 3.80 0.38 8.41
N GLU A 73 3.76 1.28 9.39
CA GLU A 73 3.77 2.72 9.19
C GLU A 73 4.99 3.31 9.90
N LYS A 74 5.64 4.28 9.26
CA LYS A 74 6.74 5.03 9.85
C LYS A 74 6.73 6.47 9.32
N PHE A 75 6.46 7.42 10.21
CA PHE A 75 6.45 8.87 9.91
C PHE A 75 5.50 9.27 8.78
N GLY A 76 4.34 8.61 8.69
CA GLY A 76 3.32 8.84 7.67
C GLY A 76 3.58 8.16 6.32
N THR A 77 4.72 7.47 6.19
CA THR A 77 4.98 6.57 5.07
C THR A 77 4.58 5.16 5.45
N TYR A 78 3.73 4.57 4.64
CA TYR A 78 3.30 3.19 4.81
C TYR A 78 4.18 2.27 3.98
N ILE A 79 4.61 1.18 4.59
CA ILE A 79 5.59 0.25 4.05
C ILE A 79 4.90 -1.10 3.94
N ILE A 80 4.74 -1.57 2.71
CA ILE A 80 4.19 -2.89 2.41
C ILE A 80 5.32 -3.76 1.89
N THR A 81 5.61 -4.86 2.57
CA THR A 81 6.65 -5.82 2.15
C THR A 81 6.00 -7.12 1.71
N LEU A 82 6.49 -7.65 0.59
CA LEU A 82 6.04 -8.88 -0.04
C LEU A 82 7.26 -9.72 -0.44
N LYS A 83 7.11 -11.05 -0.45
CA LYS A 83 8.07 -11.97 -1.06
C LYS A 83 7.74 -12.16 -2.52
N LYS A 84 8.77 -12.14 -3.38
CA LYS A 84 8.64 -12.49 -4.79
C LYS A 84 8.40 -14.01 -4.93
N THR A 85 7.78 -14.40 -6.03
CA THR A 85 7.60 -15.80 -6.42
C THR A 85 8.43 -16.12 -7.65
#